data_AF-A0A2G8S657-F1
#
_entry.id   AF-A0A2G8S657-F1
#
_cell.length_a   1.000
_cell.length_b   1.000
_cell.length_c   1.000
_cell.angle_alpha   90.00
_cell.angle_beta   90.00
_cell.angle_gamma   90.00
#
_symmetry.space_group_name_H-M   'P 1'
#
loop_
_entity.id
_entity.type
_entity.pdbx_description
1 polymer ?
#
loop_
_entity_poly.entity_id
_entity_poly.type
_entity_poly.pdbx_seq_one_letter_code
_entity_poly.pdbx_strand_id
1 'polypeptide(L)'
;MRDVLTGLCRQRHRGPRSSSSIEDVYTFVDNLFASETGGRPDYADALLQYIGNTLDGPAQHLNEVKPPPGFEDPSCGVILHSIPDSDFSVRLFPGDPAEQVHCLDFVRNDTGYPVNSPFDFELWAASAWPCSPCSRVFSIEESVGLAPESILPGEEIFALRDRGYTCLLKRKEHKDLVFTVPVRRRLVDGPSNRRMVRCATLPCGSRV
;
A
#
# COMPACT_ATOMS: atom_id res chain seq x y z
N MET A 1 -19.32 30.11 7.06
CA MET A 1 -18.87 28.69 7.17
C MET A 1 -17.92 28.34 6.03
N ARG A 2 -16.80 29.05 5.86
CA ARG A 2 -15.79 28.77 4.82
C ARG A 2 -14.36 28.67 5.34
N ASP A 3 -14.13 28.72 6.67
CA ASP A 3 -12.78 28.91 7.23
C ASP A 3 -12.24 27.74 8.07
N VAL A 4 -12.73 26.51 7.90
CA VAL A 4 -12.24 25.37 8.71
C VAL A 4 -11.36 24.38 7.92
N LEU A 5 -11.34 24.45 6.58
CA LEU A 5 -10.64 23.45 5.75
C LEU A 5 -9.27 23.89 5.20
N THR A 6 -8.76 25.06 5.59
CA THR A 6 -7.46 25.57 5.08
C THR A 6 -6.31 25.44 6.10
N GLY A 7 -6.55 24.86 7.27
CA GLY A 7 -5.57 24.85 8.38
C GLY A 7 -4.64 23.63 8.47
N LEU A 8 -5.03 22.46 7.96
CA LEU A 8 -4.35 21.20 8.31
C LEU A 8 -3.17 20.80 7.40
N CYS A 9 -2.76 21.64 6.44
CA CYS A 9 -1.71 21.30 5.47
C CYS A 9 -0.36 22.00 5.71
N ARG A 10 -0.07 22.51 6.92
CA ARG A 10 1.17 23.30 7.17
C ARG A 10 1.94 23.05 8.46
N GLN A 11 1.78 21.89 9.11
CA GLN A 11 2.71 21.49 10.17
C GLN A 11 3.55 20.29 9.75
N ARG A 12 4.69 20.57 9.11
CA ARG A 12 5.80 19.62 9.10
C ARG A 12 6.36 19.57 10.53
N HIS A 13 5.91 18.63 11.33
CA HIS A 13 6.57 18.32 12.59
C HIS A 13 7.97 17.76 12.25
N ARG A 14 9.02 18.58 12.47
CA ARG A 14 10.39 18.08 12.37
C ARG A 14 10.60 17.09 13.52
N GLY A 15 10.72 15.82 13.18
CA GLY A 15 11.00 14.75 14.14
C GLY A 15 12.33 14.96 14.87
N PRO A 16 12.52 14.26 16.01
CA PRO A 16 13.77 14.29 16.77
C PRO A 16 14.97 13.87 15.89
N ARG A 17 16.15 14.44 16.16
CA ARG A 17 17.39 14.15 15.41
C ARG A 17 17.95 12.80 15.84
N SER A 18 18.84 12.20 15.05
CA SER A 18 19.52 10.92 15.36
C SER A 18 20.36 10.90 16.65
N SER A 19 20.47 12.02 17.37
CA SER A 19 21.16 12.17 18.67
C SER A 19 20.21 12.53 19.83
N SER A 20 18.89 12.50 19.61
CA SER A 20 17.90 12.78 20.63
C SER A 20 17.84 11.66 21.67
N SER A 21 17.60 12.02 22.93
CA SER A 21 17.40 11.05 24.00
C SER A 21 16.07 10.30 23.80
N ILE A 22 15.93 9.13 24.41
CA ILE A 22 14.68 8.35 24.30
C ILE A 22 13.48 9.13 24.88
N GLU A 23 13.71 9.95 25.91
CA GLU A 23 12.70 10.81 26.53
C GLU A 23 12.23 11.91 25.57
N ASP A 24 13.13 12.46 24.74
CA ASP A 24 12.77 13.45 23.72
C ASP A 24 11.88 12.84 22.63
N VAL A 25 12.12 11.56 22.29
CA VAL A 25 11.29 10.83 21.32
C VAL A 25 9.89 10.61 21.89
N TYR A 26 9.77 10.14 23.13
CA TYR A 26 8.47 9.96 23.77
C TYR A 26 7.71 11.28 23.91
N THR A 27 8.39 12.34 24.34
CA THR A 27 7.80 13.68 24.43
C THR A 27 7.32 14.19 23.08
N PHE A 28 8.06 13.93 22.00
CA PHE A 28 7.63 14.28 20.64
C PHE A 28 6.37 13.50 20.23
N VAL A 29 6.35 12.19 20.47
CA VAL A 29 5.20 11.33 20.15
C VAL A 29 3.97 11.75 20.96
N ASP A 30 4.12 12.03 22.25
CA ASP A 30 3.04 12.49 23.12
C ASP A 30 2.45 13.82 22.64
N ASN A 31 3.30 14.77 22.23
CA ASN A 31 2.85 16.05 21.69
C ASN A 31 2.16 15.90 20.32
N LEU A 32 2.65 15.02 19.46
CA LEU A 32 1.99 14.70 18.19
C LEU A 32 0.62 14.08 18.44
N PHE A 33 0.54 13.12 19.37
CA PHE A 33 -0.70 12.45 19.74
C PHE A 33 -1.72 13.41 20.36
N ALA A 34 -1.28 14.32 21.23
CA ALA A 34 -2.12 15.38 21.79
C ALA A 34 -2.64 16.35 20.71
N SER A 35 -1.83 16.61 19.68
CA SER A 35 -2.20 17.49 18.57
C SER A 35 -3.26 16.87 17.65
N GLU A 36 -3.14 15.57 17.33
CA GLU A 36 -4.07 14.83 16.46
C GLU A 36 -5.41 14.58 17.15
N THR A 37 -5.39 14.36 18.47
CA THR A 37 -6.61 14.12 19.25
C THR A 37 -7.34 15.41 19.63
N GLY A 38 -6.75 16.59 19.37
CA GLY A 38 -7.33 17.89 19.73
C GLY A 38 -7.62 18.03 21.23
N GLY A 39 -6.91 17.28 22.08
CA GLY A 39 -7.14 17.21 23.53
C GLY A 39 -8.46 16.54 23.93
N ARG A 40 -9.09 15.77 23.06
CA ARG A 40 -10.34 15.05 23.34
C ARG A 40 -10.06 13.67 23.93
N PRO A 41 -10.32 13.45 25.23
CA PRO A 41 -9.96 12.19 25.90
C PRO A 41 -10.77 11.00 25.37
N ASP A 42 -12.02 11.22 24.93
CA ASP A 42 -12.87 10.20 24.31
C ASP A 42 -12.29 9.65 22.99
N TYR A 43 -11.66 10.53 22.21
CA TYR A 43 -11.02 10.16 20.95
C TYR A 43 -9.62 9.56 21.18
N ALA A 44 -8.88 10.08 22.16
CA ALA A 44 -7.59 9.54 22.56
C ALA A 44 -7.70 8.09 23.07
N ASP A 45 -8.68 7.79 23.92
CA ASP A 45 -8.91 6.44 24.44
C ASP A 45 -9.33 5.47 23.32
N ALA A 46 -10.20 5.90 22.40
CA ALA A 46 -10.58 5.10 21.24
C ALA A 46 -9.42 4.83 20.29
N LEU A 47 -8.53 5.82 20.08
CA LEU A 47 -7.34 5.70 19.25
C LEU A 47 -6.29 4.81 19.91
N LEU A 48 -6.04 4.96 21.22
CA LEU A 48 -5.14 4.08 21.98
C LEU A 48 -5.67 2.65 22.04
N GLN A 49 -6.99 2.46 22.17
CA GLN A 49 -7.60 1.15 22.10
C GLN A 49 -7.47 0.54 20.69
N TYR A 50 -7.64 1.35 19.64
CA TYR A 50 -7.41 0.91 18.26
C TYR A 50 -5.94 0.52 18.01
N ILE A 51 -4.99 1.35 18.44
CA ILE A 51 -3.55 1.08 18.33
C ILE A 51 -3.19 -0.15 19.15
N GLY A 52 -3.65 -0.24 20.39
CA GLY A 52 -3.46 -1.40 21.27
C GLY A 52 -3.99 -2.68 20.62
N ASN A 53 -5.22 -2.67 20.13
CA ASN A 53 -5.78 -3.82 19.40
C ASN A 53 -5.02 -4.15 18.10
N THR A 54 -4.41 -3.15 17.45
CA THR A 54 -3.59 -3.34 16.25
C THR A 54 -2.22 -3.94 16.57
N LEU A 55 -1.60 -3.53 17.68
CA LEU A 55 -0.30 -4.01 18.13
C LEU A 55 -0.38 -5.36 18.88
N ASP A 56 -1.41 -5.53 19.73
CA ASP A 56 -1.67 -6.74 20.53
C ASP A 56 -2.49 -7.78 19.76
N GLY A 57 -3.14 -7.37 18.67
CA GLY A 57 -3.71 -8.31 17.72
C GLY A 57 -2.60 -9.25 17.24
N PRO A 58 -2.88 -10.56 17.03
CA PRO A 58 -1.89 -11.43 16.40
C PRO A 58 -1.53 -10.73 15.11
N ALA A 59 -0.29 -10.24 14.96
CA ALA A 59 0.14 -9.40 13.84
C ALA A 59 -0.58 -9.93 12.62
N GLN A 60 -1.69 -9.26 12.26
CA GLN A 60 -2.51 -9.76 11.17
C GLN A 60 -1.50 -9.62 10.07
N HIS A 61 -0.98 -10.76 9.60
CA HIS A 61 0.00 -10.76 8.55
C HIS A 61 -0.66 -9.89 7.50
N LEU A 62 -0.17 -8.66 7.38
CA LEU A 62 -0.28 -7.90 6.16
C LEU A 62 0.32 -8.90 5.20
N ASN A 63 -0.54 -9.67 4.53
CA ASN A 63 -0.14 -10.71 3.58
C ASN A 63 0.37 -10.02 2.31
N GLU A 64 1.06 -8.89 2.48
CA GLU A 64 1.82 -8.09 1.55
C GLU A 64 3.13 -8.81 1.23
N VAL A 65 3.08 -10.14 1.18
CA VAL A 65 4.20 -10.95 0.73
C VAL A 65 4.26 -10.77 -0.77
N LYS A 66 5.23 -9.96 -1.21
CA LYS A 66 5.50 -9.77 -2.64
C LYS A 66 5.63 -11.13 -3.31
N PRO A 67 4.94 -11.34 -4.45
CA PRO A 67 5.12 -12.57 -5.21
C PRO A 67 6.60 -12.74 -5.60
N PRO A 68 7.09 -13.98 -5.74
CA PRO A 68 8.44 -14.23 -6.22
C PRO A 68 8.71 -13.51 -7.55
N PRO A 69 9.96 -13.11 -7.84
CA PRO A 69 10.31 -12.50 -9.11
C PRO A 69 9.88 -13.37 -10.29
N GLY A 70 9.23 -12.75 -11.28
CA GLY A 70 8.71 -13.44 -12.47
C GLY A 70 7.47 -14.31 -12.24
N PHE A 71 6.89 -14.30 -11.04
CA PHE A 71 5.61 -14.97 -10.78
C PHE A 71 4.45 -14.14 -11.32
N GLU A 72 3.76 -14.67 -12.32
CA GLU A 72 2.51 -14.14 -12.86
C GLU A 72 1.48 -15.27 -12.91
N ASP A 73 0.44 -15.16 -12.09
CA ASP A 73 -0.68 -16.10 -12.11
C ASP A 73 -1.98 -15.35 -11.79
N PRO A 74 -2.77 -15.00 -12.82
CA PRO A 74 -4.06 -14.34 -12.65
C PRO A 74 -5.06 -15.17 -11.82
N SER A 75 -4.92 -16.50 -11.77
CA SER A 75 -5.78 -17.35 -10.94
C SER A 75 -5.53 -17.15 -9.44
N CYS A 76 -4.32 -16.71 -9.10
CA CYS A 76 -3.90 -16.32 -7.76
C CYS A 76 -4.04 -14.80 -7.52
N GLY A 77 -4.58 -14.04 -8.48
CA GLY A 77 -4.78 -12.59 -8.38
C GLY A 77 -3.51 -11.76 -8.59
N VAL A 78 -2.43 -12.34 -9.13
CA VAL A 78 -1.22 -11.60 -9.51
C VAL A 78 -1.30 -11.22 -10.98
N ILE A 79 -1.24 -9.93 -11.28
CA ILE A 79 -1.43 -9.38 -12.63
C ILE A 79 -0.33 -8.37 -12.93
N LEU A 80 0.23 -8.45 -14.14
CA LEU A 80 1.22 -7.51 -14.65
C LEU A 80 0.62 -6.57 -15.69
N HIS A 81 0.97 -5.28 -15.59
CA HIS A 81 0.69 -4.25 -16.56
C HIS A 81 2.01 -3.62 -17.02
N SER A 82 2.43 -3.93 -18.25
CA SER A 82 3.63 -3.35 -18.82
C SER A 82 3.48 -1.84 -18.98
N ILE A 83 4.51 -1.10 -18.56
CA ILE A 83 4.56 0.35 -18.76
C ILE A 83 5.12 0.59 -20.18
N PRO A 84 4.35 1.23 -21.09
CA PRO A 84 4.83 1.47 -22.46
C PRO A 84 6.10 2.31 -22.46
N ASP A 85 7.03 2.05 -23.37
CA ASP A 85 8.30 2.80 -23.50
C ASP A 85 9.13 2.79 -22.20
N SER A 86 9.12 1.67 -21.47
CA SER A 86 9.80 1.50 -20.19
C SER A 86 10.20 0.03 -19.98
N ASP A 87 11.31 -0.19 -19.28
CA ASP A 87 11.81 -1.52 -18.90
C ASP A 87 11.11 -2.10 -17.66
N PHE A 88 9.98 -1.51 -17.26
CA PHE A 88 9.28 -1.83 -16.03
C PHE A 88 7.81 -2.14 -16.26
N SER A 89 7.25 -2.92 -15.36
CA SER A 89 5.82 -3.26 -15.30
C SER A 89 5.28 -2.92 -13.92
N VAL A 90 4.01 -2.54 -13.87
CA VAL A 90 3.23 -2.48 -12.63
C VAL A 90 2.76 -3.89 -12.33
N ARG A 91 2.97 -4.36 -11.11
CA ARG A 91 2.47 -5.65 -10.65
C ARG A 91 1.43 -5.43 -9.55
N LEU A 92 0.23 -5.96 -9.78
CA LEU A 92 -0.83 -6.04 -8.79
C LEU A 92 -0.82 -7.43 -8.17
N PHE A 93 -0.97 -7.51 -6.86
CA PHE A 93 -1.07 -8.77 -6.13
C PHE A 93 -2.02 -8.65 -4.93
N PRO A 94 -2.55 -9.77 -4.42
CA PRO A 94 -3.46 -9.70 -3.29
C PRO A 94 -2.76 -9.16 -2.04
N GLY A 95 -3.28 -8.07 -1.48
CA GLY A 95 -3.00 -7.64 -0.11
C GLY A 95 -4.04 -8.20 0.86
N ASP A 96 -4.21 -7.53 2.01
CA ASP A 96 -5.13 -7.98 3.06
C ASP A 96 -6.58 -8.19 2.55
N PRO A 97 -7.11 -9.43 2.60
CA PRO A 97 -8.49 -9.71 2.25
C PRO A 97 -9.54 -9.05 3.14
N ALA A 98 -9.25 -8.81 4.42
CA ALA A 98 -10.18 -8.18 5.34
C ALA A 98 -10.43 -6.72 4.95
N GLU A 99 -9.36 -6.01 4.59
CA GLU A 99 -9.38 -4.61 4.16
C GLU A 99 -9.77 -4.42 2.69
N GLN A 100 -9.91 -5.52 1.94
CA GLN A 100 -10.21 -5.50 0.51
C GLN A 100 -9.18 -4.65 -0.22
N VAL A 101 -7.90 -5.00 -0.12
CA VAL A 101 -6.78 -4.25 -0.71
C VAL A 101 -6.00 -5.11 -1.69
N HIS A 102 -5.73 -4.62 -2.88
CA HIS A 102 -4.61 -5.09 -3.70
C HIS A 102 -3.38 -4.28 -3.39
N CYS A 103 -2.25 -4.95 -3.30
CA CYS A 103 -0.96 -4.31 -3.27
C CYS A 103 -0.48 -4.08 -4.71
N LEU A 104 0.29 -3.02 -4.87
CA LEU A 104 0.96 -2.67 -6.11
C LEU A 104 2.44 -2.48 -5.81
N ASP A 105 3.29 -3.03 -6.68
CA ASP A 105 4.70 -2.68 -6.78
C ASP A 105 5.14 -2.54 -8.24
N PHE A 106 6.39 -2.10 -8.45
CA PHE A 106 7.02 -2.01 -9.75
C PHE A 106 8.03 -3.13 -9.90
N VAL A 107 8.07 -3.77 -11.06
CA VAL A 107 9.05 -4.83 -11.35
C VAL A 107 9.81 -4.52 -12.62
N ARG A 108 11.06 -4.94 -12.71
CA ARG A 108 11.80 -4.93 -13.98
C ARG A 108 11.27 -6.01 -14.92
N ASN A 109 11.11 -5.68 -16.20
CA ASN A 109 10.58 -6.60 -17.21
C ASN A 109 11.50 -7.79 -17.47
N ASP A 110 12.83 -7.58 -17.39
CA ASP A 110 13.83 -8.59 -17.71
C ASP A 110 14.02 -9.65 -16.62
N THR A 111 13.93 -9.24 -15.36
CA THR A 111 14.25 -10.07 -14.20
C THR A 111 13.05 -10.35 -13.30
N GLY A 112 11.98 -9.58 -13.43
CA GLY A 112 10.79 -9.66 -12.58
C GLY A 112 11.02 -9.21 -11.13
N TYR A 113 12.20 -8.67 -10.80
CA TYR A 113 12.50 -8.22 -9.45
C TYR A 113 11.78 -6.91 -9.12
N PRO A 114 11.26 -6.77 -7.88
CA PRO A 114 10.66 -5.54 -7.45
C PRO A 114 11.71 -4.42 -7.36
N VAL A 115 11.28 -3.22 -7.68
CA VAL A 115 12.04 -1.98 -7.56
C VAL A 115 11.15 -0.93 -6.90
N ASN A 116 11.77 -0.02 -6.14
CA ASN A 116 11.07 1.19 -5.72
C ASN A 116 10.84 2.06 -6.94
N SER A 117 9.83 2.92 -6.84
CA SER A 117 9.40 3.93 -7.80
C SER A 117 10.55 4.47 -8.65
N PRO A 118 10.83 3.87 -9.84
CA PRO A 118 12.12 4.09 -10.49
C PRO A 118 12.24 5.45 -11.20
N PHE A 119 11.18 6.27 -11.17
CA PHE A 119 11.07 7.54 -11.87
C PHE A 119 10.22 8.56 -11.09
N ASP A 120 10.26 9.83 -11.49
CA ASP A 120 9.29 10.85 -11.10
C ASP A 120 7.89 10.54 -11.69
N PHE A 121 7.18 9.57 -11.11
CA PHE A 121 5.76 9.34 -11.41
C PHE A 121 4.89 9.71 -10.23
N GLU A 122 3.61 9.93 -10.53
CA GLU A 122 2.59 10.03 -9.50
C GLU A 122 1.52 8.98 -9.77
N LEU A 123 1.22 8.17 -8.76
CA LEU A 123 0.10 7.25 -8.80
C LEU A 123 -1.16 7.97 -8.32
N TRP A 124 -2.24 7.89 -9.08
CA TRP A 124 -3.52 8.50 -8.77
C TRP A 124 -4.62 7.45 -8.82
N ALA A 125 -5.54 7.50 -7.85
CA ALA A 125 -6.76 6.70 -7.88
C ALA A 125 -7.92 7.58 -8.35
N ALA A 126 -8.52 7.21 -9.47
CA ALA A 126 -9.75 7.79 -9.98
C ALA A 126 -10.93 6.85 -9.66
N SER A 127 -11.96 7.43 -9.06
CA SER A 127 -13.22 6.73 -8.86
C SER A 127 -14.02 6.73 -10.16
N ALA A 128 -14.69 5.62 -10.45
CA ALA A 128 -15.59 5.46 -11.59
C ALA A 128 -16.88 6.32 -11.49
N TRP A 129 -17.06 7.04 -10.37
CA TRP A 129 -18.26 7.82 -10.10
C TRP A 129 -18.07 9.29 -10.53
N PRO A 130 -19.03 9.88 -11.26
CA PRO A 130 -18.99 11.30 -11.58
C PRO A 130 -18.87 12.12 -10.28
N CYS A 131 -17.93 13.07 -10.26
CA CYS A 131 -17.63 13.98 -9.14
C CYS A 131 -16.83 13.40 -7.95
N SER A 132 -16.33 12.17 -8.01
CA SER A 132 -15.38 11.72 -6.98
C SER A 132 -14.00 12.35 -7.18
N PRO A 133 -13.35 12.87 -6.12
CA PRO A 133 -12.02 13.43 -6.24
C PRO A 133 -11.02 12.35 -6.63
N CYS A 134 -10.16 12.64 -7.61
CA CYS A 134 -8.96 11.85 -7.83
C CYS A 134 -7.96 12.21 -6.74
N SER A 135 -7.45 11.21 -6.01
CA SER A 135 -6.42 11.42 -5.00
C SER A 135 -5.11 10.78 -5.43
N ARG A 136 -4.01 11.46 -5.12
CA ARG A 136 -2.69 10.85 -5.20
C ARG A 136 -2.62 9.70 -4.19
N VAL A 137 -2.06 8.57 -4.64
CA VAL A 137 -1.78 7.40 -3.82
C VAL A 137 -0.32 7.48 -3.42
N PHE A 138 -0.07 7.39 -2.11
CA PHE A 138 1.27 7.30 -1.54
C PHE A 138 1.59 5.84 -1.26
N SER A 139 2.88 5.50 -1.23
CA SER A 139 3.29 4.19 -0.74
C SER A 139 2.92 4.03 0.73
N ILE A 140 2.85 2.79 1.21
CA ILE A 140 2.59 2.50 2.63
C ILE A 140 3.69 3.16 3.48
N GLU A 141 4.93 3.10 3.01
CA GLU A 141 6.09 3.69 3.66
C GLU A 141 5.99 5.21 3.74
N GLU A 142 5.64 5.88 2.64
CA GLU A 142 5.41 7.33 2.63
C GLU A 142 4.26 7.72 3.56
N SER A 143 3.19 6.91 3.60
CA SER A 143 2.02 7.17 4.44
C SER A 143 2.32 7.13 5.94
N VAL A 144 3.34 6.38 6.36
CA VAL A 144 3.85 6.36 7.75
C VAL A 144 5.01 7.33 7.97
N GLY A 145 5.33 8.18 6.99
CA GLY A 145 6.31 9.25 7.09
C GLY A 145 7.74 8.86 6.74
N LEU A 146 7.97 7.70 6.12
CA LEU A 146 9.29 7.35 5.60
C LEU A 146 9.60 8.19 4.36
N ALA A 147 10.80 8.77 4.33
CA ALA A 147 11.28 9.46 3.14
C ALA A 147 11.58 8.42 2.04
N PRO A 148 11.31 8.70 0.75
CA PRO A 148 11.55 7.76 -0.35
C PRO A 148 12.96 7.18 -0.37
N GLU A 149 13.97 7.98 0.00
CA GLU A 149 15.38 7.57 0.03
C GLU A 149 15.70 6.60 1.18
N SER A 150 14.82 6.52 2.17
CA SER A 150 14.93 5.60 3.31
C SER A 150 14.20 4.28 3.08
N ILE A 151 13.43 4.16 1.99
CA ILE A 151 12.75 2.92 1.62
C ILE A 151 13.79 1.96 1.06
N LEU A 152 13.87 0.76 1.62
CA LEU A 152 14.81 -0.26 1.15
C LEU A 152 14.54 -0.60 -0.33
N PRO A 153 15.59 -0.86 -1.15
CA PRO A 153 15.40 -1.13 -2.56
C PRO A 153 14.49 -2.34 -2.82
N GLY A 154 13.41 -2.11 -3.56
CA GLY A 154 12.45 -3.16 -3.92
C GLY A 154 11.42 -3.45 -2.83
N GLU A 155 11.39 -2.71 -1.73
CA GLU A 155 10.42 -2.90 -0.65
C GLU A 155 9.17 -2.01 -0.79
N GLU A 156 9.23 -0.91 -1.55
CA GLU A 156 8.09 0.02 -1.68
C GLU A 156 6.82 -0.70 -2.17
N ILE A 157 5.69 -0.46 -1.49
CA ILE A 157 4.38 -1.02 -1.81
C ILE A 157 3.31 0.07 -1.75
N PHE A 158 2.34 0.00 -2.65
CA PHE A 158 1.14 0.84 -2.64
C PHE A 158 -0.09 0.00 -2.32
N ALA A 159 -0.94 0.48 -1.41
CA ALA A 159 -2.21 -0.15 -1.06
C ALA A 159 -3.36 0.46 -1.88
N LEU A 160 -4.02 -0.36 -2.69
CA LEU A 160 -5.16 0.02 -3.53
C LEU A 160 -6.42 -0.72 -3.08
N ARG A 161 -7.48 0.01 -2.70
CA ARG A 161 -8.74 -0.62 -2.33
C ARG A 161 -9.38 -1.36 -3.52
N ASP A 162 -9.95 -2.52 -3.25
CA ASP A 162 -10.74 -3.30 -4.19
C ASP A 162 -12.07 -2.58 -4.43
N ARG A 163 -12.36 -2.29 -5.70
CA ARG A 163 -13.70 -1.88 -6.19
C ARG A 163 -13.74 -1.58 -7.69
N GLY A 164 -12.72 -1.97 -8.45
CA GLY A 164 -12.65 -1.58 -9.87
C GLY A 164 -12.23 -0.12 -10.04
N TYR A 165 -11.47 0.44 -9.10
CA TYR A 165 -10.93 1.78 -9.26
C TYR A 165 -10.01 1.85 -10.48
N THR A 166 -10.09 2.96 -11.20
CA THR A 166 -9.18 3.24 -12.30
C THR A 166 -7.98 3.97 -11.71
N CYS A 167 -6.81 3.37 -11.83
CA CYS A 167 -5.56 4.00 -11.46
C CYS A 167 -4.94 4.68 -12.68
N LEU A 168 -4.35 5.86 -12.44
CA LEU A 168 -3.58 6.60 -13.41
C LEU A 168 -2.16 6.74 -12.89
N LEU A 169 -1.21 6.19 -13.63
CA LEU A 169 0.21 6.39 -13.41
C LEU A 169 0.65 7.55 -14.30
N LYS A 170 0.81 8.74 -13.69
CA LYS A 170 1.31 9.92 -14.39
C LYS A 170 2.79 9.83 -14.59
N ARG A 171 3.23 10.05 -15.82
CA ARG A 171 4.64 9.91 -16.19
C ARG A 171 5.13 11.20 -16.81
N LYS A 172 6.24 11.72 -16.31
CA LYS A 172 6.91 12.87 -16.92
C LYS A 172 7.28 12.53 -18.37
N GLU A 173 6.99 13.42 -19.31
CA GLU A 173 7.33 13.29 -20.75
C GLU A 173 6.71 12.10 -21.50
N HIS A 174 5.83 11.32 -20.86
CA HIS A 174 5.15 10.19 -21.47
C HIS A 174 3.64 10.25 -21.26
N LYS A 175 2.88 9.46 -22.02
CA LYS A 175 1.44 9.31 -21.79
C LYS A 175 1.19 8.59 -20.47
N ASP A 176 0.16 9.05 -19.77
CA ASP A 176 -0.32 8.40 -18.55
C ASP A 176 -0.73 6.95 -18.85
N LEU A 177 -0.31 6.03 -17.99
CA LEU A 177 -0.78 4.64 -18.03
C LEU A 177 -2.05 4.53 -17.18
N VAL A 178 -3.11 4.00 -17.79
CA VAL A 178 -4.39 3.77 -17.13
C VAL A 178 -4.59 2.28 -16.97
N PHE A 179 -4.89 1.84 -15.74
CA PHE A 179 -5.21 0.44 -15.44
C PHE A 179 -6.32 0.36 -14.38
N THR A 180 -7.01 -0.76 -14.32
CA THR A 180 -8.12 -0.96 -13.37
C THR A 180 -7.73 -1.99 -12.32
N VAL A 181 -7.98 -1.66 -11.05
CA VAL A 181 -7.78 -2.61 -9.94
C VAL A 181 -8.80 -3.75 -10.07
N PRO A 182 -8.38 -5.01 -10.06
CA PRO A 182 -9.28 -6.15 -10.17
C PRO A 182 -10.36 -6.12 -9.09
N VAL A 183 -11.59 -6.44 -9.48
CA VAL A 183 -12.66 -6.70 -8.51
C VAL A 183 -12.55 -8.15 -8.09
N ARG A 184 -12.20 -8.41 -6.81
CA ARG A 184 -12.25 -9.77 -6.26
C ARG A 184 -13.69 -10.27 -6.36
N ARG A 185 -13.89 -11.39 -7.04
CA ARG A 185 -15.17 -12.09 -6.95
C ARG A 185 -15.25 -12.68 -5.55
N ARG A 186 -16.16 -12.16 -4.72
CA ARG A 186 -16.55 -12.89 -3.50
C ARG A 186 -17.06 -14.25 -3.98
N LEU A 187 -16.40 -15.32 -3.55
CA LEU A 187 -17.03 -16.62 -3.55
C LEU A 187 -18.23 -16.46 -2.61
N VAL A 188 -19.41 -16.23 -3.18
CA VAL A 188 -20.66 -16.30 -2.43
C VAL A 188 -20.66 -17.68 -1.78
N ASP A 189 -20.85 -17.73 -0.47
CA ASP A 189 -20.84 -18.95 0.34
C ASP A 189 -21.72 -20.04 -0.29
N GLY A 190 -21.09 -20.91 -1.10
CA GLY A 190 -21.60 -22.25 -1.36
C GLY A 190 -21.28 -23.12 -0.16
N PRO A 191 -22.12 -24.11 0.19
CA PRO A 191 -21.99 -24.84 1.43
C PRO A 191 -20.59 -25.45 1.52
N SER A 192 -19.96 -25.19 2.66
CA SER A 192 -18.60 -25.57 3.02
C SER A 192 -18.20 -26.93 2.45
N ASN A 193 -17.33 -26.93 1.45
CA ASN A 193 -16.50 -28.08 1.17
C ASN A 193 -15.06 -27.58 1.12
N ARG A 194 -14.37 -27.71 2.26
CA ARG A 194 -12.95 -27.41 2.41
C ARG A 194 -12.16 -28.30 1.44
N ARG A 195 -11.93 -27.83 0.22
CA ARG A 195 -10.75 -28.19 -0.54
C ARG A 195 -9.78 -27.04 -0.44
N MET A 196 -8.87 -27.18 0.52
CA MET A 196 -7.56 -26.55 0.50
C MET A 196 -7.04 -26.57 -0.94
N VAL A 197 -7.02 -25.41 -1.61
CA VAL A 197 -6.20 -25.25 -2.81
C VAL A 197 -4.77 -25.20 -2.28
N ARG A 198 -4.14 -26.37 -2.19
CA ARG A 198 -2.70 -26.43 -2.03
C ARG A 198 -2.11 -25.81 -3.29
N CYS A 199 -1.48 -24.63 -3.16
CA CYS A 199 -0.46 -24.21 -4.12
C CYS A 199 0.50 -25.39 -4.28
N ALA A 200 0.49 -26.00 -5.46
CA ALA A 200 1.32 -27.15 -5.73
C ALA A 200 2.78 -26.71 -5.64
N THR A 201 3.46 -27.15 -4.59
CA THR A 201 4.92 -27.14 -4.53
C THR A 201 5.38 -28.08 -5.64
N LEU A 202 5.83 -27.52 -6.77
CA LEU A 202 6.50 -28.33 -7.79
C LEU A 202 7.79 -28.88 -7.18
N PRO A 203 8.04 -30.19 -7.19
CA PRO A 203 9.30 -30.74 -6.73
C PRO A 203 10.40 -30.34 -7.71
N CYS A 204 11.47 -29.78 -7.15
CA CYS A 204 12.76 -29.57 -7.79
C CYS A 204 13.19 -30.88 -8.47
N GLY A 205 13.35 -30.85 -9.80
CA GLY A 205 13.80 -31.99 -10.58
C GLY A 205 15.21 -32.39 -10.18
N SER A 206 15.34 -33.61 -9.66
CA SER A 206 16.61 -34.32 -9.55
C SER A 206 17.09 -34.74 -10.94
N ARG A 207 18.29 -34.27 -11.29
CA ARG A 207 19.13 -34.82 -12.37
C ARG A 207 19.35 -36.32 -12.17
N VAL A 208 19.20 -37.11 -13.24
CA VAL A 208 20.20 -38.07 -13.74
C VAL A 208 20.08 -38.09 -15.25
#